data_AF-A0A501XSD3-F1
#
_entry.id   AF-A0A501XSD3-F1
#
_cell.length_a   1.000
_cell.length_b   1.000
_cell.length_c   1.000
_cell.angle_alpha   90.00
_cell.angle_beta   90.00
_cell.angle_gamma   90.00
#
_symmetry.space_group_name_H-M   'P 1'
#
loop_
_entity.id
_entity.type
_entity.pdbx_description
1 polymer ?
#
loop_
_entity_poly.entity_id
_entity_poly.type
_entity_poly.pdbx_seq_one_letter_code
_entity_poly.pdbx_strand_id
1 'polypeptide(L)'
;MKKAFNAGLLSAFVAPGSGHFYLKHKRTALVFFSLAVVSLVLLLMQIYQVAQVIALDIQNGTLPLDIGIISAEITQQTQTTIANANELLYGFLLCWLVALLDSIRLGLKQDKQDSLTANTSSEN
;
A
#
# COMPACT_ATOMS: atom_id res chain seq x y z
N MET A 1 14.69 -7.51 20.79
CA MET A 1 13.27 -7.28 20.38
C MET A 1 12.88 -8.40 19.43
N LYS A 2 11.66 -8.95 19.55
CA LYS A 2 11.19 -10.04 18.69
C LYS A 2 11.18 -9.60 17.23
N LYS A 3 11.78 -10.39 16.32
CA LYS A 3 11.88 -10.04 14.89
C LYS A 3 10.49 -9.90 14.27
N ALA A 4 9.51 -10.65 14.78
CA ALA A 4 8.11 -10.52 14.39
C ALA A 4 7.52 -9.12 14.60
N PHE A 5 7.87 -8.46 15.72
CA PHE A 5 7.35 -7.13 16.03
C PHE A 5 7.92 -6.06 15.09
N ASN A 6 9.24 -6.09 14.86
CA ASN A 6 9.89 -5.16 13.93
C ASN A 6 9.43 -5.37 12.48
N ALA A 7 9.24 -6.62 12.06
CA ALA A 7 8.76 -6.94 10.72
C ALA A 7 7.32 -6.50 10.47
N GLY A 8 6.44 -6.71 11.46
CA GLY A 8 5.07 -6.21 11.42
C GLY A 8 5.02 -4.69 11.36
N LEU A 9 5.82 -4.00 12.19
CA LEU A 9 5.86 -2.54 12.20
C LEU A 9 6.38 -1.95 10.89
N LEU A 10 7.41 -2.55 10.28
CA LEU A 10 7.88 -2.14 8.95
C LEU A 10 6.78 -2.32 7.89
N SER A 11 6.19 -3.52 7.78
CA SER A 11 5.12 -3.79 6.80
C SER A 11 3.89 -2.90 7.00
N ALA A 12 3.59 -2.49 8.24
CA ALA A 12 2.45 -1.65 8.57
C ALA A 12 2.70 -0.17 8.24
N PHE A 13 3.87 0.37 8.58
CA PHE A 13 4.12 1.81 8.51
C PHE A 13 4.95 2.28 7.32
N VAL A 14 5.80 1.42 6.73
CA VAL A 14 6.73 1.85 5.67
C VAL A 14 6.16 1.57 4.29
N ALA A 15 5.87 0.30 4.01
CA ALA A 15 5.30 -0.14 2.74
C ALA A 15 4.78 -1.58 2.88
N PRO A 16 3.72 -1.97 2.14
CA PRO A 16 3.28 -3.36 2.05
C PRO A 16 4.46 -4.28 1.69
N GLY A 17 4.71 -5.28 2.53
CA GLY A 17 5.78 -6.27 2.32
C GLY A 17 7.19 -5.83 2.71
N SER A 18 7.40 -4.63 3.26
CA SER A 18 8.72 -4.20 3.76
C SER A 18 9.21 -5.01 4.97
N GLY A 19 8.31 -5.65 5.72
CA GLY A 19 8.66 -6.68 6.71
C GLY A 19 9.40 -7.88 6.11
N HIS A 20 9.09 -8.26 4.86
CA HIS A 20 9.82 -9.34 4.17
C HIS A 20 11.24 -8.91 3.76
N PHE A 21 11.47 -7.61 3.51
CA PHE A 21 12.82 -7.07 3.30
C PHE A 21 13.67 -7.21 4.58
N TYR A 22 13.08 -6.94 5.75
CA TYR A 22 13.76 -7.13 7.04
C TYR A 22 14.09 -8.61 7.33
N LEU A 23 13.20 -9.53 6.95
CA LEU A 23 13.39 -10.98 7.10
C LEU A 23 14.30 -11.64 6.05
N LYS A 24 14.99 -10.86 5.21
CA LYS A 24 15.84 -11.31 4.08
C LYS A 24 15.10 -12.15 3.02
N HIS A 25 13.77 -12.20 3.04
CA HIS A 25 12.94 -12.86 2.01
C HIS A 25 12.63 -11.90 0.86
N LYS A 26 13.69 -11.53 0.12
CA LYS A 26 13.65 -10.47 -0.90
C LYS A 26 12.71 -10.76 -2.08
N ARG A 27 12.51 -12.03 -2.45
CA ARG A 27 11.65 -12.42 -3.59
C ARG A 27 10.18 -12.11 -3.32
N THR A 28 9.68 -12.52 -2.15
CA THR A 28 8.29 -12.26 -1.74
C THR A 28 8.06 -10.78 -1.49
N ALA A 29 9.05 -10.09 -0.90
CA ALA A 29 9.00 -8.65 -0.70
C ALA A 29 8.87 -7.89 -2.03
N LEU A 30 9.63 -8.29 -3.06
CA LEU A 30 9.59 -7.65 -4.38
C LEU A 30 8.22 -7.82 -5.05
N VAL A 31 7.59 -8.99 -4.94
CA VAL A 31 6.27 -9.23 -5.54
C VAL A 31 5.22 -8.33 -4.89
N PHE A 32 5.11 -8.31 -3.56
CA PHE A 32 4.14 -7.45 -2.88
C PHE A 32 4.42 -5.96 -3.10
N PHE A 33 5.68 -5.56 -3.08
CA PHE A 33 6.07 -4.17 -3.33
C PHE A 33 5.75 -3.74 -4.77
N SER A 34 6.11 -4.56 -5.77
CA SER A 34 5.81 -4.26 -7.17
C SER A 34 4.30 -4.17 -7.43
N LEU A 35 3.52 -5.08 -6.86
CA LEU A 35 2.06 -5.06 -6.96
C LEU A 35 1.47 -3.80 -6.34
N ALA A 36 1.94 -3.43 -5.14
CA ALA A 36 1.52 -2.20 -4.47
C ALA A 36 1.87 -0.95 -5.28
N VAL A 37 3.08 -0.88 -5.85
CA VAL A 37 3.51 0.24 -6.69
C VAL A 37 2.66 0.33 -7.95
N VAL A 38 2.37 -0.80 -8.61
CA VAL A 38 1.51 -0.82 -9.81
C VAL A 38 0.11 -0.30 -9.47
N SER A 39 -0.52 -0.80 -8.41
CA SER A 39 -1.83 -0.31 -7.96
C SER A 39 -1.81 1.18 -7.64
N LEU A 40 -0.75 1.67 -6.98
CA LEU A 40 -0.61 3.08 -6.66
C LEU A 40 -0.45 3.95 -7.92
N VAL A 41 0.36 3.52 -8.89
CA VAL A 41 0.55 4.24 -10.16
C VAL A 41 -0.75 4.32 -10.93
N LEU A 42 -1.53 3.24 -10.98
CA LEU A 42 -2.85 3.23 -11.64
C LEU A 42 -3.83 4.21 -10.98
N LEU A 43 -3.86 4.26 -9.64
CA LEU A 43 -4.67 5.25 -8.90
C LEU A 43 -4.22 6.69 -9.20
N LEU A 44 -2.91 6.94 -9.22
CA LEU A 44 -2.37 8.27 -9.52
C LEU A 44 -2.69 8.72 -10.95
N MET A 45 -2.68 7.80 -11.93
CA MET A 45 -3.10 8.13 -13.30
C MET A 45 -4.56 8.57 -13.37
N GLN A 46 -5.46 7.92 -12.64
CA GLN A 46 -6.89 8.28 -12.59
C GLN A 46 -7.09 9.65 -11.93
N ILE A 47 -6.40 9.91 -10.81
CA ILE A 47 -6.42 11.22 -10.15
C ILE A 47 -5.88 12.32 -11.08
N TYR A 48 -4.79 12.03 -11.79
CA TYR A 48 -4.19 12.97 -12.73
C TYR A 48 -5.13 13.31 -13.90
N GLN A 49 -5.88 12.33 -14.41
CA GLN A 49 -6.90 12.57 -15.44
C GLN A 49 -7.99 13.52 -14.95
N VAL A 50 -8.55 13.28 -13.75
CA VAL A 50 -9.55 14.17 -13.15
C VAL A 50 -9.00 15.59 -12.97
N ALA A 51 -7.76 15.70 -12.47
CA ALA A 51 -7.11 17.00 -12.30
C ALA A 51 -6.90 17.73 -13.63
N GLN A 52 -6.53 17.02 -14.71
CA GLN A 52 -6.37 17.61 -16.03
C GLN A 52 -7.69 18.12 -16.61
N VAL A 53 -8.77 17.34 -16.51
CA VAL A 53 -10.09 17.74 -17.02
C VAL A 53 -10.54 19.03 -16.35
N ILE A 54 -10.46 19.07 -15.02
CA ILE A 54 -10.84 20.25 -14.24
C ILE A 54 -9.96 21.45 -14.57
N ALA A 55 -8.65 21.25 -14.71
CA ALA A 55 -7.72 22.32 -15.08
C ALA A 55 -8.01 22.89 -16.47
N LEU A 56 -8.44 22.06 -17.43
CA LEU A 56 -8.86 22.49 -18.77
C LEU A 56 -10.19 23.25 -18.71
N ASP A 57 -11.16 22.78 -17.93
CA ASP A 57 -12.45 23.45 -17.80
C ASP A 57 -12.33 24.83 -17.14
N ILE A 58 -11.42 24.99 -16.18
CA ILE A 58 -11.09 26.31 -15.60
C ILE A 58 -10.45 27.22 -16.66
N GLN A 59 -9.50 26.72 -17.45
CA GLN A 59 -8.81 27.51 -18.47
C GLN A 59 -9.72 27.94 -19.63
N ASN A 60 -10.66 27.08 -20.03
CA ASN A 60 -11.62 27.35 -21.08
C ASN A 60 -12.76 28.29 -20.62
N GLY A 61 -12.83 28.60 -19.32
CA GLY A 61 -13.90 29.40 -18.73
C GLY A 61 -15.24 28.67 -18.58
N THR A 62 -15.26 27.35 -18.81
CA THR A 62 -16.43 26.49 -18.57
C THR A 62 -16.67 26.27 -17.07
N LEU A 63 -15.61 26.22 -16.26
CA LEU A 63 -15.70 26.11 -14.81
C LEU A 63 -15.27 27.43 -14.13
N PRO A 64 -16.14 28.05 -13.31
CA PRO A 64 -15.77 29.22 -12.51
C PRO A 64 -14.64 28.88 -11.54
N LEU A 65 -13.73 29.84 -11.31
CA LEU A 65 -12.70 29.73 -10.28
C LEU A 65 -13.29 29.99 -8.89
N ASP A 66 -14.24 29.13 -8.50
CA ASP A 66 -14.91 29.14 -7.20
C ASP A 66 -14.67 27.80 -6.49
N ILE A 67 -14.22 27.85 -5.23
CA ILE A 67 -13.83 26.66 -4.47
C ILE A 67 -15.02 25.73 -4.23
N GLY A 68 -16.21 26.28 -4.02
CA GLY A 68 -17.44 25.49 -3.83
C GLY A 68 -17.76 24.70 -5.09
N ILE A 69 -17.77 25.36 -6.24
CA ILE A 69 -18.06 24.74 -7.54
C ILE A 69 -16.97 23.74 -7.94
N ILE A 70 -15.69 24.08 -7.77
CA ILE A 70 -14.57 23.16 -8.06
C ILE A 70 -14.66 21.91 -7.20
N SER A 71 -14.98 22.04 -5.90
CA SER A 71 -15.09 20.87 -5.01
C SER A 71 -16.24 19.94 -5.39
N ALA A 72 -17.37 20.48 -5.85
CA ALA A 72 -18.49 19.71 -6.37
C ALA A 72 -18.11 18.99 -7.66
N GLU A 73 -17.44 19.69 -8.58
CA GLU A 73 -16.98 19.15 -9.86
C GLU A 73 -15.94 18.04 -9.65
N ILE A 74 -14.97 18.21 -8.74
CA ILE A 74 -14.03 17.16 -8.33
C ILE A 74 -14.79 15.92 -7.87
N THR A 75 -15.81 16.09 -7.02
CA THR A 75 -16.59 14.97 -6.48
C THR A 75 -17.33 14.23 -7.59
N GLN A 76 -17.98 14.98 -8.49
CA GLN A 76 -18.72 14.42 -9.61
C GLN A 76 -17.82 13.69 -10.61
N GLN A 77 -16.72 14.33 -11.04
CA GLN A 77 -15.73 13.77 -11.95
C GLN A 77 -15.02 12.56 -11.35
N THR A 78 -14.80 12.57 -10.04
CA THR A 78 -14.26 11.41 -9.30
C THR A 78 -15.24 10.25 -9.32
N GLN A 79 -16.54 10.49 -9.15
CA GLN A 79 -17.56 9.45 -9.20
C GLN A 79 -17.70 8.82 -10.58
N THR A 80 -17.59 9.61 -11.65
CA THR A 80 -17.74 9.15 -13.04
C THR A 80 -16.46 8.52 -13.60
N THR A 81 -15.31 9.14 -13.38
CA THR A 81 -14.02 8.68 -13.91
C THR A 81 -13.47 7.52 -13.10
N ILE A 82 -13.75 7.50 -11.80
CA ILE A 82 -13.17 6.55 -10.87
C ILE A 82 -14.22 5.57 -10.32
N ALA A 83 -15.13 5.11 -11.18
CA ALA A 83 -16.17 4.14 -10.83
C ALA A 83 -15.62 2.84 -10.19
N ASN A 84 -14.39 2.44 -10.55
CA ASN A 84 -13.72 1.26 -10.00
C ASN A 84 -12.65 1.60 -8.94
N ALA A 85 -12.46 2.87 -8.54
CA ALA A 85 -11.45 3.23 -7.54
C ALA A 85 -11.68 2.50 -6.23
N ASN A 86 -12.93 2.39 -5.82
CA ASN A 86 -13.28 1.75 -4.56
C ASN A 86 -12.80 0.30 -4.56
N GLU A 87 -13.04 -0.44 -5.65
CA GLU A 87 -12.61 -1.82 -5.79
C GLU A 87 -11.08 -1.96 -5.83
N LEU A 88 -10.39 -1.08 -6.58
CA LEU A 88 -8.93 -1.05 -6.62
C LEU A 88 -8.32 -0.69 -5.26
N LEU A 89 -8.93 0.26 -4.54
CA LEU A 89 -8.51 0.69 -3.21
C LEU A 89 -8.74 -0.41 -2.19
N TYR A 90 -9.90 -1.06 -2.20
CA TYR A 90 -10.17 -2.20 -1.33
C TYR A 90 -9.23 -3.38 -1.64
N GLY A 91 -8.96 -3.65 -2.92
CA GLY A 91 -7.98 -4.65 -3.35
C GLY A 91 -6.57 -4.33 -2.89
N PHE A 92 -6.15 -3.06 -2.99
CA PHE A 92 -4.88 -2.58 -2.47
C PHE A 92 -4.78 -2.73 -0.95
N LEU A 93 -5.83 -2.33 -0.21
CA LEU A 93 -5.89 -2.46 1.25
C LEU A 93 -5.89 -3.93 1.70
N LEU A 94 -6.64 -4.80 1.01
CA LEU A 94 -6.63 -6.24 1.27
C LEU A 94 -5.26 -6.85 1.01
N CYS A 95 -4.63 -6.52 -0.12
CA CYS A 95 -3.28 -6.95 -0.45
C CYS A 95 -2.27 -6.48 0.61
N TRP A 96 -2.42 -5.25 1.10
CA TRP A 96 -1.56 -4.70 2.15
C TRP A 96 -1.76 -5.44 3.48
N LEU A 97 -3.00 -5.70 3.89
CA LEU A 97 -3.29 -6.46 5.10
C LEU A 97 -2.76 -7.89 5.02
N VAL A 98 -2.90 -8.56 3.87
CA VAL A 98 -2.36 -9.91 3.65
C VAL A 98 -0.83 -9.90 3.75
N ALA A 99 -0.15 -8.95 3.10
CA ALA A 99 1.30 -8.81 3.19
C ALA A 99 1.78 -8.51 4.61
N LEU A 100 1.01 -7.73 5.37
CA LEU A 100 1.27 -7.45 6.78
C LEU A 100 1.19 -8.74 7.61
N LEU A 101 0.09 -9.49 7.52
CA LEU A 101 -0.12 -10.73 8.25
C LEU A 101 0.93 -11.78 7.89
N ASP A 102 1.28 -11.92 6.61
CA ASP A 102 2.29 -12.88 6.17
C ASP A 102 3.69 -12.53 6.72
N SER A 103 4.04 -11.24 6.74
CA SER A 103 5.32 -10.79 7.30
C SER A 103 5.43 -11.04 8.81
N ILE A 104 4.34 -10.89 9.56
CA ILE A 104 4.27 -11.21 10.99
C ILE A 104 4.39 -12.73 11.20
N ARG A 105 3.66 -13.53 10.41
CA ARG A 105 3.71 -15.00 10.48
C ARG A 105 5.12 -15.53 10.21
N LEU A 106 5.81 -14.97 9.21
CA LEU A 106 7.19 -15.32 8.88
C LEU A 106 8.16 -14.89 9.99
N GLY A 107 7.94 -13.71 10.58
CA GLY A 107 8.64 -13.22 11.77
C GLY A 107 8.57 -14.17 12.96
N LEU A 108 7.37 -14.66 13.27
CA LEU A 108 7.14 -15.59 14.37
C LEU A 108 7.83 -16.95 14.15
N LYS A 109 7.89 -17.43 12.90
CA LYS A 109 8.63 -18.66 12.58
C LYS A 109 10.12 -18.52 12.83
N GLN A 110 10.72 -17.40 12.41
CA GLN A 110 12.15 -17.12 12.67
C GLN A 110 12.44 -16.96 14.16
N ASP A 111 11.59 -16.24 14.91
CA ASP A 111 11.76 -16.10 16.37
C ASP A 111 11.71 -17.47 17.08
N LYS A 112 10.82 -18.37 16.66
CA LYS A 112 10.74 -19.74 17.21
C LYS A 112 11.99 -20.55 16.87
N GLN A 113 12.50 -20.46 15.65
CA GLN A 113 13.69 -21.20 15.23
C GLN A 113 14.95 -20.74 15.95
N ASP A 114 15.13 -19.42 16.12
CA ASP A 114 16.25 -18.84 16.87
C ASP A 114 16.25 -19.30 18.34
N SER A 115 15.07 -19.38 18.97
CA SER A 115 14.95 -19.87 20.35
C SER A 115 15.31 -21.35 20.52
N LEU A 116 15.00 -22.19 19.52
CA LEU A 116 15.33 -23.62 19.53
C LEU A 116 16.83 -23.87 19.34
N THR A 117 17.47 -23.10 18.45
CA THR A 117 18.92 -23.16 18.24
C THR A 117 19.69 -22.67 19.47
N ALA A 118 19.21 -21.64 20.18
CA ALA A 118 19.86 -21.14 21.38
C ALA A 118 19.87 -22.17 22.52
N ASN A 119 18.77 -22.91 22.69
CA ASN A 119 18.62 -23.90 23.75
C ASN A 119 19.49 -25.16 23.51
N THR A 120 19.61 -25.58 22.24
CA THR A 120 20.47 -26.72 21.87
C THR A 120 21.96 -26.39 21.95
N SER A 121 22.35 -25.12 21.82
CA SER A 121 23.74 -24.68 22.04
C SER A 121 24.11 -24.48 23.52
N SER A 122 23.15 -24.41 24.44
CA SER A 122 23.43 -24.36 25.88
C SER A 122 23.48 -25.74 26.55
N GLU A 123 23.01 -26.79 25.86
CA GLU A 123 23.09 -28.18 26.32
C GLU A 123 24.37 -28.91 25.88
N ASN A 124 25.16 -28.32 24.97
CA ASN A 124 26.47 -28.82 24.52
C ASN A 124 27.61 -28.00 25.12
#